data_AF-A0A6F9WT34-F1
#
_entry.id   AF-A0A6F9WT34-F1
#
_cell.length_a   1.000
_cell.length_b   1.000
_cell.length_c   1.000
_cell.angle_alpha   90.00
_cell.angle_beta   90.00
_cell.angle_gamma   90.00
#
_symmetry.space_group_name_H-M   'P 1'
#
loop_
_entity.id
_entity.type
_entity.pdbx_description
1 polymer ?
#
loop_
_entity_poly.entity_id
_entity_poly.type
_entity_poly.pdbx_seq_one_letter_code
_entity_poly.pdbx_strand_id
1 'polypeptide(L)' 'MIKTATFEALLADAEPDGEGGYIFRLEGKTYRIKDTLEISRIAQEHDYIVIY' A
#
# COMPACT_ATOMS: atom_id res chain seq x y z
N MET A 1 -6.49 6.29 17.16
CA MET A 1 -5.31 5.43 17.38
C MET A 1 -4.36 5.72 16.22
N ILE A 2 -3.08 6.03 16.46
CA ILE A 2 -2.13 6.25 15.35
C ILE A 2 -1.84 4.90 14.72
N LYS A 3 -2.06 4.75 13.41
CA LYS A 3 -1.73 3.54 12.67
C LYS A 3 -0.32 3.68 12.12
N THR A 4 0.58 2.77 12.48
CA THR A 4 1.96 2.75 11.97
C THR A 4 2.16 1.46 11.19
N ALA A 5 2.74 1.55 10.00
CA ALA A 5 3.12 0.40 9.19
C ALA A 5 4.49 0.65 8.55
N THR A 6 5.27 -0.41 8.37
CA THR A 6 6.51 -0.31 7.58
C THR A 6 6.18 -0.39 6.10
N PHE A 7 6.96 0.31 5.27
CA PHE A 7 6.80 0.24 3.82
C PHE A 7 6.92 -1.20 3.32
N GLU A 8 7.85 -1.98 3.88
CA GLU A 8 8.04 -3.40 3.56
C GLU A 8 6.80 -4.25 3.86
N ALA A 9 6.10 -3.99 4.98
CA ALA A 9 4.87 -4.70 5.31
C ALA A 9 3.75 -4.37 4.32
N LEU A 10 3.60 -3.09 3.97
CA LEU A 10 2.60 -2.67 2.98
C LEU A 10 2.93 -3.18 1.58
N LEU A 11 4.22 -3.26 1.24
CA LEU A 11 4.70 -3.83 -0.01
C LEU A 11 4.44 -5.34 -0.09
N ALA A 12 4.60 -6.05 1.02
CA ALA A 12 4.29 -7.49 1.10
C ALA A 12 2.80 -7.78 0.86
N ASP A 13 1.91 -6.82 1.15
CA ASP A 13 0.47 -6.90 0.89
C ASP A 13 0.09 -6.51 -0.55
N ALA A 14 1.05 -6.05 -1.37
CA ALA A 14 0.82 -5.71 -2.77
C ALA A 14 1.13 -6.91 -3.69
N GLU A 15 0.12 -7.35 -4.44
CA GLU A 15 0.23 -8.47 -5.38
C GLU A 15 0.37 -7.96 -6.81
N PRO A 16 1.18 -8.56 -7.70
CA PRO A 16 1.20 -8.18 -9.10
C PRO A 16 -0.16 -8.42 -9.76
N ASP A 17 -0.61 -7.47 -10.57
CA ASP A 17 -1.95 -7.52 -11.20
C ASP A 17 -2.00 -8.30 -12.53
N GLY A 18 -0.85 -8.77 -13.03
CA GLY A 18 -0.70 -9.49 -14.29
C GLY A 18 -0.67 -8.61 -15.56
N GLU A 19 -0.86 -7.30 -15.44
CA GLU A 19 -0.82 -6.32 -16.53
C GLU A 19 0.35 -5.33 -16.41
N GLY A 20 1.26 -5.57 -15.45
CA GLY A 20 2.43 -4.73 -15.20
C GLY A 20 2.24 -3.68 -14.11
N GLY A 21 1.17 -3.80 -13.30
CA GLY A 21 0.97 -3.06 -12.07
C GLY A 21 0.84 -3.98 -10.86
N TYR A 22 0.31 -3.43 -9.77
CA TYR A 22 0.09 -4.11 -8.50
C TYR A 22 -1.34 -3.84 -7.98
N ILE A 23 -1.87 -4.82 -7.27
CA ILE A 23 -3.10 -4.77 -6.50
C ILE A 23 -2.69 -4.67 -5.04
N PHE A 24 -2.92 -3.50 -4.45
CA PHE A 24 -2.68 -3.24 -3.04
C PHE A 24 -4.01 -3.23 -2.29
N ARG A 25 -4.10 -3.99 -1.20
CA ARG A 25 -5.32 -4.06 -0.38
C ARG A 25 -5.06 -3.43 0.98
N LEU A 26 -5.85 -2.41 1.34
CA LEU A 26 -5.75 -1.72 2.61
C LEU A 26 -7.13 -1.49 3.21
N GLU A 27 -7.32 -1.94 4.45
CA GLU A 27 -8.59 -1.81 5.20
C GLU A 27 -9.84 -2.30 4.43
N GLY A 28 -9.68 -3.37 3.66
CA GLY A 28 -10.76 -3.94 2.84
C GLY A 28 -11.06 -3.17 1.54
N LYS A 29 -10.30 -2.11 1.24
CA LYS A 29 -10.31 -1.46 -0.07
C LYS A 29 -9.19 -2.02 -0.94
N THR A 30 -9.48 -2.17 -2.23
CA THR A 30 -8.53 -2.64 -3.24
C THR A 30 -8.13 -1.47 -4.14
N TYR A 31 -6.82 -1.27 -4.27
CA TYR A 31 -6.20 -0.23 -5.08
C TYR A 31 -5.39 -0.90 -6.18
N ARG A 32 -5.53 -0.41 -7.41
CA ARG A 32 -4.70 -0.84 -8.54
C ARG A 32 -3.70 0.27 -8.83
N ILE A 33 -2.44 -0.01 -8.57
CA ILE A 33 -1.33 0.95 -8.67
C ILE A 33 -0.36 0.47 -9.75
N LYS A 34 0.35 1.39 -10.38
CA LYS A 34 1.40 1.00 -11.33
C LYS A 34 2.76 0.96 -10.67
N ASP A 35 2.96 1.79 -9.65
CA ASP A 35 4.20 1.87 -8.90
C ASP A 35 3.96 1.54 -7.42
N THR A 36 4.83 0.71 -6.86
CA THR A 36 4.87 0.40 -5.43
C THR A 36 5.08 1.62 -4.53
N LEU A 37 5.63 2.72 -5.06
CA LEU A 37 5.74 3.99 -4.34
C LEU A 37 4.36 4.62 -4.07
N GLU A 38 3.32 4.26 -4.81
CA GLU A 38 1.95 4.71 -4.55
C GLU A 38 1.38 4.11 -3.25
N ILE A 39 1.91 2.97 -2.78
CA ILE A 39 1.49 2.31 -1.54
C ILE A 39 1.66 3.23 -0.34
N SER A 40 2.79 3.95 -0.25
CA SER A 40 3.06 4.84 0.88
C SER A 40 2.10 6.02 0.91
N ARG A 41 1.74 6.54 -0.27
CA ARG A 41 0.76 7.62 -0.43
C ARG A 41 -0.64 7.15 -0.01
N ILE A 42 -1.07 5.98 -0.49
CA ILE A 42 -2.37 5.40 -0.13
C ILE A 42 -2.42 5.15 1.38
N ALA A 43 -1.37 4.59 1.98
CA ALA A 43 -1.33 4.39 3.43
C ALA A 43 -1.44 5.71 4.21
N GLN A 44 -0.74 6.77 3.80
CA GLN A 44 -0.86 8.10 4.41
C GLN A 44 -2.26 8.70 4.29
N GLU A 45 -2.97 8.47 3.18
CA GLU A 45 -4.37 8.88 3.01
C GLU A 45 -5.33 8.16 3.98
N HIS A 46 -4.91 7.04 4.57
CA HIS A 46 -5.64 6.28 5.60
C HIS A 46 -5.10 6.51 7.03
N ASP A 47 -4.42 7.65 7.24
CA ASP A 47 -3.81 8.03 8.52
C ASP A 47 -2.71 7.07 9.00
N TYR A 48 -2.07 6.32 8.08
CA TYR A 48 -0.88 5.54 8.42
C TYR A 48 0.37 6.41 8.40
N ILE A 49 1.18 6.27 9.44
CA ILE A 49 2.57 6.70 9.45
C ILE A 49 3.39 5.56 8.84
N VAL A 50 3.92 5.81 7.64
CA VAL A 50 4.79 4.87 6.92
C VAL A 50 6.22 5.04 7.41
N ILE A 51 6.80 3.94 7.88
CA ILE A 51 8.21 3.87 8.31
C ILE A 51 9.01 3.16 7.21
N TYR A 52 10.14 3.74 6.83
CA TYR A 52 11.05 3.22 5.81
C TYR A 52 12.16 2.38 6.43
#